data_AF-A0A2G5B8Z1-F1
#
_entry.id   AF-A0A2G5B8Z1-F1
#
_cell.length_a   1.000
_cell.length_b   1.000
_cell.length_c   1.000
_cell.angle_alpha   90.00
_cell.angle_beta   90.00
_cell.angle_gamma   90.00
#
_symmetry.space_group_name_H-M   'P 1'
#
loop_
_entity.id
_entity.type
_entity.pdbx_description
1 polymer ?
#
loop_
_entity_poly.entity_id
_entity_poly.type
_entity_poly.pdbx_seq_one_letter_code
_entity_poly.pdbx_strand_id
1 'polypeptide(L)'
;MHWKTPLAIATAYTVFVMRVNPQKSASSKLQRAQSSTFKRLVIGHNIALGAFSLWILVSMCWGLMTNLRAYGWYEGICDLRFAMWNDSLFRLSYYFYLSKYYEFVDTLIILYKGRRVSVLQMYHHAGAVITMWAGCYYIAVPIAFFVITNSAIHTWMYAFYALTAAGIRPPGKQLLTSSQILQFIFGISCCLFYLFCPGCENDRQKTAIYINLVYLFPLLGLFVSFFVQTYLRSNRSNKKQL
;
A
#
# COMPACT_ATOMS: atom_id res chain seq x y z
N MET A 1 -4.65 -19.55 -8.07
CA MET A 1 -4.23 -19.00 -6.75
C MET A 1 -5.20 -19.48 -5.69
N HIS A 2 -4.77 -20.32 -4.73
CA HIS A 2 -5.67 -20.85 -3.70
C HIS A 2 -5.86 -19.85 -2.55
N TRP A 3 -7.09 -19.60 -2.10
CA TRP A 3 -7.43 -18.59 -1.07
C TRP A 3 -6.75 -18.82 0.29
N LYS A 4 -6.48 -20.09 0.62
CA LYS A 4 -5.74 -20.49 1.83
C LYS A 4 -4.35 -19.87 1.91
N THR A 5 -3.65 -19.68 0.79
CA THR A 5 -2.26 -19.19 0.77
C THR A 5 -2.12 -17.76 1.33
N PRO A 6 -2.78 -16.73 0.78
CA PRO A 6 -2.68 -15.36 1.31
C PRO A 6 -3.20 -15.27 2.74
N LEU A 7 -4.27 -16.00 3.09
CA LEU A 7 -4.83 -15.99 4.43
C LEU A 7 -3.86 -16.61 5.46
N ALA A 8 -3.27 -17.76 5.15
CA ALA A 8 -2.30 -18.42 6.02
C ALA A 8 -1.06 -17.54 6.22
N ILE A 9 -0.53 -16.95 5.14
CA ILE A 9 0.65 -16.07 5.20
C ILE A 9 0.35 -14.80 5.99
N ALA A 10 -0.79 -14.13 5.74
CA ALA A 10 -1.19 -12.94 6.49
C ALA A 10 -1.42 -13.24 7.99
N THR A 11 -1.99 -14.41 8.29
CA THR A 11 -2.20 -14.87 9.67
C THR A 11 -0.85 -15.15 10.35
N ALA A 12 0.04 -15.89 9.68
CA ALA A 12 1.37 -16.19 10.19
C ALA A 12 2.18 -14.92 10.44
N TYR A 13 2.15 -13.96 9.50
CA TYR A 13 2.74 -12.64 9.65
C TYR A 13 2.19 -11.89 10.88
N THR A 14 0.87 -11.84 11.03
CA THR A 14 0.22 -11.15 12.16
C THR A 14 0.60 -11.78 13.50
N VAL A 15 0.55 -13.11 13.60
CA VAL A 15 0.94 -13.85 14.81
C VAL A 15 2.42 -13.61 15.12
N PHE A 16 3.29 -13.69 14.11
CA PHE A 16 4.71 -13.41 14.28
C PHE A 16 4.96 -12.01 14.84
N VAL A 17 4.34 -10.98 14.24
CA VAL A 17 4.47 -9.60 14.73
C VAL A 17 3.96 -9.51 16.16
N MET A 18 2.78 -10.03 16.49
CA MET A 18 2.24 -9.97 17.85
C MET A 18 3.15 -10.62 18.90
N ARG A 19 3.88 -11.69 18.55
CA ARG A 19 4.80 -12.38 19.46
C ARG A 19 6.13 -11.65 19.64
N VAL A 20 6.65 -11.02 18.58
CA VAL A 20 7.99 -10.41 18.58
C VAL A 20 7.95 -8.91 18.89
N ASN A 21 6.81 -8.24 18.71
CA ASN A 21 6.67 -6.79 18.85
C ASN A 21 6.95 -6.35 20.30
N PRO A 22 7.97 -5.50 20.54
CA PRO A 22 8.33 -5.10 21.89
C PRO A 22 7.27 -4.20 22.54
N GLN A 23 7.10 -4.32 23.86
CA GLN A 23 6.16 -3.48 24.62
C GLN A 23 6.56 -1.99 24.60
N LYS A 24 7.86 -1.71 24.68
CA LYS A 24 8.45 -0.36 24.56
C LYS A 24 9.58 -0.38 23.53
N SER A 25 9.69 0.67 22.73
CA SER A 25 10.82 0.82 21.79
C SER A 25 12.13 0.90 22.58
N ALA A 26 13.04 -0.05 22.36
CA ALA A 26 14.26 -0.19 23.15
C ALA A 26 15.42 0.59 22.51
N SER A 27 15.95 1.59 23.23
CA SER A 27 17.06 2.44 22.75
C SER A 27 18.36 1.64 22.51
N SER A 28 18.61 0.58 23.29
CA SER A 28 19.82 -0.24 23.20
C SER A 28 19.95 -1.03 21.88
N LYS A 29 18.83 -1.44 21.26
CA LYS A 29 18.84 -2.11 19.94
C LYS A 29 19.06 -1.12 18.78
N LEU A 30 18.85 0.17 19.01
CA LEU A 30 19.08 1.22 18.02
C LEU A 30 20.57 1.35 17.67
N GLN A 31 21.47 1.09 18.64
CA GLN A 31 22.92 1.08 18.42
C GLN A 31 23.40 -0.11 17.57
N ARG A 32 22.77 -1.31 17.68
CA ARG A 32 23.10 -2.47 16.83
C ARG A 32 22.62 -2.31 15.39
N ALA A 33 21.57 -1.52 15.18
CA ALA A 33 21.06 -1.14 13.86
C ALA A 33 21.82 0.03 13.21
N GLN A 34 22.90 0.54 13.82
CA GLN A 34 23.72 1.62 13.27
C GLN A 34 24.88 1.15 12.39
N SER A 35 25.07 -0.16 12.17
CA SER A 35 26.15 -0.65 11.31
C SER A 35 26.02 -0.06 9.89
N SER A 36 27.16 0.35 9.31
CA SER A 36 27.21 0.94 7.96
C SER A 36 26.60 0.00 6.92
N THR A 37 26.83 -1.30 7.06
CA THR A 37 26.24 -2.33 6.19
C THR A 37 24.72 -2.37 6.29
N PHE A 38 24.15 -2.35 7.50
CA PHE A 38 22.69 -2.35 7.66
C PHE A 38 22.06 -1.08 7.08
N LYS A 39 22.66 0.09 7.27
CA LYS A 39 22.19 1.35 6.66
C LYS A 39 22.17 1.26 5.13
N ARG A 40 23.25 0.76 4.52
CA ARG A 40 23.32 0.56 3.05
C ARG A 40 22.26 -0.41 2.56
N LEU A 41 22.02 -1.52 3.27
CA LEU A 41 20.96 -2.47 2.94
C LEU A 41 19.57 -1.83 3.00
N VAL A 42 19.27 -1.07 4.05
CA VAL A 42 17.98 -0.37 4.18
C VAL A 42 17.81 0.68 3.08
N ILE A 43 18.85 1.45 2.76
CA ILE A 43 18.80 2.43 1.66
C ILE A 43 18.54 1.72 0.33
N GLY A 44 19.31 0.67 0.02
CA GLY A 44 19.15 -0.11 -1.21
C GLY A 44 17.76 -0.75 -1.32
N HIS A 45 17.23 -1.30 -0.22
CA HIS A 45 15.87 -1.84 -0.16
C HIS A 45 14.80 -0.80 -0.50
N ASN A 46 14.87 0.39 0.12
CA ASN A 46 13.93 1.47 -0.17
C ASN A 46 14.07 1.98 -1.61
N ILE A 47 15.29 2.13 -2.13
CA ILE A 47 15.50 2.53 -3.53
C ILE A 47 14.92 1.49 -4.50
N ALA A 48 15.15 0.20 -4.25
CA ALA A 48 14.64 -0.87 -5.09
C ALA A 48 13.11 -0.89 -5.11
N LEU A 49 12.46 -0.76 -3.94
CA LEU A 49 11.00 -0.70 -3.85
C LEU A 49 10.42 0.57 -4.47
N GLY A 50 11.09 1.71 -4.32
CA GLY A 50 10.72 2.95 -4.99
C GLY A 50 10.80 2.85 -6.52
N ALA A 51 11.89 2.30 -7.05
CA ALA A 51 12.09 2.09 -8.48
C ALA A 51 11.09 1.08 -9.07
N PHE A 52 10.85 -0.03 -8.36
CA PHE A 52 9.83 -1.01 -8.74
C PHE A 52 8.44 -0.37 -8.78
N SER A 53 8.08 0.42 -7.77
CA SER A 53 6.79 1.12 -7.71
C SER A 53 6.65 2.12 -8.86
N LEU A 54 7.72 2.85 -9.20
CA LEU A 54 7.72 3.78 -10.33
C LEU A 54 7.53 3.05 -11.67
N TRP A 55 8.20 1.90 -11.85
CA TRP A 55 8.02 1.08 -13.03
C TRP A 55 6.57 0.59 -13.19
N ILE A 56 5.97 0.03 -12.11
CA ILE A 56 4.57 -0.38 -12.12
C ILE A 56 3.65 0.81 -12.43
N LEU A 57 3.88 1.97 -11.82
CA LEU A 57 3.10 3.18 -12.06
C LEU A 57 3.12 3.58 -13.54
N VAL A 58 4.31 3.73 -14.12
CA VAL A 58 4.47 4.16 -15.52
C VAL A 58 3.84 3.14 -16.46
N SER A 59 4.09 1.84 -16.24
CA SER A 59 3.54 0.79 -17.09
C SER A 59 2.02 0.68 -17.00
N MET A 60 1.43 0.85 -15.81
CA MET A 60 -0.04 0.83 -15.63
C MET A 60 -0.72 2.08 -16.16
N CYS A 61 -0.15 3.26 -15.97
CA CYS A 61 -0.65 4.48 -16.59
C CYS A 61 -0.60 4.39 -18.12
N TRP A 62 0.46 3.80 -18.69
CA TRP A 62 0.56 3.57 -20.12
C TRP A 62 -0.51 2.59 -20.64
N GLY A 63 -0.70 1.46 -19.96
CA GLY A 63 -1.73 0.48 -20.30
C GLY A 63 -3.14 1.09 -20.26
N LEU A 64 -3.45 1.84 -19.20
CA LEU A 64 -4.74 2.52 -19.05
C LEU A 64 -4.94 3.57 -20.16
N MET A 65 -3.94 4.41 -20.42
CA MET A 65 -4.00 5.44 -21.47
C MET A 65 -4.23 4.83 -22.85
N THR A 66 -3.55 3.72 -23.15
CA THR A 66 -3.75 2.98 -24.41
C THR A 66 -5.18 2.46 -24.52
N ASN A 67 -5.72 1.88 -23.45
CA ASN A 67 -7.10 1.37 -23.44
C ASN A 67 -8.13 2.50 -23.62
N LEU A 68 -7.95 3.61 -22.92
CA LEU A 68 -8.83 4.79 -23.01
C LEU A 68 -8.81 5.43 -24.41
N ARG A 69 -7.65 5.47 -25.06
CA ARG A 69 -7.52 5.99 -26.43
C ARG A 69 -8.15 5.07 -27.47
N ALA A 70 -8.10 3.76 -27.25
CA ALA A 70 -8.64 2.77 -28.18
C ALA A 70 -10.16 2.61 -28.09
N TYR A 71 -10.73 2.63 -26.89
CA TYR A 71 -12.14 2.27 -26.65
C TYR A 71 -12.97 3.39 -25.99
N GLY A 72 -12.38 4.56 -25.74
CA GLY A 72 -13.04 5.68 -25.08
C GLY A 72 -13.10 5.54 -23.56
N TRP A 73 -13.67 6.54 -22.89
CA TRP A 73 -13.65 6.63 -21.42
C TRP A 73 -14.46 5.53 -20.74
N TYR A 74 -15.69 5.27 -21.20
CA TYR A 74 -16.58 4.33 -20.55
C TYR A 74 -16.10 2.87 -20.71
N GLU A 75 -15.94 2.41 -21.95
CA GLU A 75 -15.46 1.05 -22.22
C GLU A 75 -14.02 0.84 -21.73
N GLY A 76 -13.19 1.88 -21.78
CA GLY A 76 -11.79 1.82 -21.38
C GLY A 76 -11.57 1.79 -19.87
N ILE A 77 -12.38 2.53 -19.09
CA ILE A 77 -12.33 2.47 -17.61
C ILE A 77 -12.90 1.13 -17.15
N CYS A 78 -14.06 0.72 -17.66
CA CYS A 78 -14.71 -0.51 -17.23
C CYS A 78 -14.11 -1.77 -17.86
N ASP A 79 -13.14 -1.60 -18.77
CA ASP A 79 -12.46 -2.64 -19.53
C ASP A 79 -13.43 -3.74 -20.03
N LEU A 80 -14.55 -3.33 -20.65
CA LEU A 80 -15.64 -4.24 -21.01
C LEU A 80 -15.20 -5.37 -21.97
N ARG A 81 -14.10 -5.14 -22.69
CA ARG A 81 -13.49 -6.06 -23.66
C ARG A 81 -12.35 -6.88 -23.06
N PHE A 82 -12.04 -6.70 -21.78
CA PHE A 82 -10.87 -7.28 -21.09
C PHE A 82 -9.56 -7.02 -21.85
N ALA A 83 -9.47 -5.92 -22.59
CA ALA A 83 -8.32 -5.61 -23.44
C ALA A 83 -7.14 -5.21 -22.57
N MET A 84 -7.35 -4.34 -21.59
CA MET A 84 -6.32 -3.96 -20.62
C MET A 84 -5.95 -5.14 -19.71
N TRP A 85 -6.96 -5.90 -19.25
CA TRP A 85 -6.77 -7.09 -18.42
C TRP A 85 -5.81 -8.09 -19.04
N ASN A 86 -6.06 -8.48 -20.29
CA ASN A 86 -5.31 -9.53 -20.98
C ASN A 86 -3.92 -9.09 -21.44
N ASP A 87 -3.72 -7.80 -21.75
CA ASP A 87 -2.44 -7.28 -22.21
C ASP A 87 -1.45 -7.06 -21.06
N SER A 88 -1.77 -6.10 -20.18
CA SER A 88 -0.82 -5.52 -19.23
C SER A 88 -1.30 -5.60 -17.77
N LEU A 89 -2.60 -5.41 -17.52
CA LEU A 89 -3.15 -5.28 -16.17
C LEU A 89 -2.99 -6.54 -15.33
N PHE A 90 -3.28 -7.74 -15.85
CA PHE A 90 -3.09 -8.97 -15.08
C PHE A 90 -1.63 -9.17 -14.66
N ARG A 91 -0.70 -9.03 -15.61
CA ARG A 91 0.73 -9.28 -15.38
C ARG A 91 1.31 -8.31 -14.36
N LEU A 92 1.01 -7.01 -14.51
CA LEU A 92 1.52 -5.98 -13.62
C LEU A 92 0.84 -6.03 -12.25
N SER A 93 -0.45 -6.34 -12.19
CA SER A 93 -1.15 -6.60 -10.92
C SER A 93 -0.59 -7.82 -10.20
N TYR A 94 -0.17 -8.86 -10.93
CA TYR A 94 0.47 -10.03 -10.34
C TYR A 94 1.85 -9.70 -9.76
N TYR A 95 2.69 -8.97 -10.47
CA TYR A 95 3.98 -8.51 -9.92
C TYR A 95 3.79 -7.60 -8.71
N PHE A 96 2.82 -6.69 -8.77
CA PHE A 96 2.46 -5.84 -7.65
C PHE A 96 1.90 -6.65 -6.45
N TYR A 97 1.15 -7.73 -6.72
CA TYR A 97 0.71 -8.66 -5.68
C TYR A 97 1.90 -9.35 -5.00
N LEU A 98 2.87 -9.83 -5.78
CA LEU A 98 4.10 -10.42 -5.22
C LEU A 98 4.89 -9.41 -4.37
N SER A 99 4.92 -8.13 -4.77
CA SER A 99 5.62 -7.11 -3.99
C SER A 99 5.01 -6.91 -2.60
N LYS A 100 3.69 -7.08 -2.41
CA LYS A 100 3.06 -6.96 -1.08
C LYS A 100 3.62 -7.94 -0.06
N TYR A 101 4.04 -9.13 -0.49
CA TYR A 101 4.72 -10.10 0.38
C TYR A 101 6.14 -9.65 0.72
N TYR A 102 6.87 -9.12 -0.27
CA TYR A 102 8.21 -8.60 -0.06
C TYR A 102 8.22 -7.40 0.91
N GLU A 103 7.16 -6.57 0.90
CA GLU A 103 7.00 -5.44 1.82
C GLU A 103 6.90 -5.86 3.30
N PHE A 104 6.71 -7.15 3.63
CA PHE A 104 6.87 -7.62 5.02
C PHE A 104 8.28 -7.38 5.57
N VAL A 105 9.28 -7.24 4.70
CA VAL A 105 10.65 -6.87 5.06
C VAL A 105 10.69 -5.51 5.75
N ASP A 106 9.79 -4.56 5.45
CA ASP A 106 9.70 -3.28 6.16
C ASP A 106 9.44 -3.49 7.65
N THR A 107 8.51 -4.39 7.97
CA THR A 107 8.18 -4.77 9.34
C THR A 107 9.38 -5.44 10.03
N LEU A 108 10.11 -6.30 9.31
CA LEU A 108 11.35 -6.91 9.83
C LEU A 108 12.42 -5.85 10.12
N ILE A 109 12.59 -4.85 9.24
CA ILE A 109 13.52 -3.73 9.45
C ILE A 109 13.12 -2.92 10.71
N ILE A 110 11.83 -2.67 10.92
CA ILE A 110 11.32 -1.97 12.12
C ILE A 110 11.64 -2.76 13.39
N LEU A 111 11.34 -4.07 13.40
CA LEU A 111 11.63 -4.95 14.53
C LEU A 111 13.13 -5.07 14.81
N TYR A 112 13.95 -5.18 13.76
CA TYR A 112 15.41 -5.23 13.88
C TYR A 112 15.98 -3.94 14.47
N LYS A 113 15.41 -2.77 14.12
CA LYS A 113 15.72 -1.47 14.74
C LYS A 113 15.27 -1.37 16.20
N GLY A 114 14.64 -2.41 16.76
CA GLY A 114 14.10 -2.41 18.13
C GLY A 114 12.89 -1.49 18.32
N ARG A 115 12.25 -1.09 17.22
CA ARG A 115 11.07 -0.23 17.23
C ARG A 115 9.81 -1.08 17.26
N ARG A 116 8.79 -0.56 17.95
CA ARG A 116 7.47 -1.17 17.97
C ARG A 116 6.80 -1.04 16.59
N VAL A 117 6.26 -2.13 16.07
CA VAL A 117 5.41 -2.15 14.88
C VAL A 117 4.03 -1.62 15.27
N SER A 118 3.51 -0.66 14.51
CA SER A 118 2.19 -0.08 14.77
C SER A 118 1.08 -1.03 14.32
N VAL A 119 -0.11 -0.89 14.92
CA VAL A 119 -1.32 -1.61 14.46
C VAL A 119 -1.62 -1.27 13.00
N LEU A 120 -1.38 -0.02 12.60
CA LEU A 120 -1.55 0.43 11.23
C LEU A 120 -0.67 -0.36 10.24
N GLN A 121 0.62 -0.49 10.52
CA GLN A 121 1.57 -1.25 9.70
C GLN A 121 1.15 -2.72 9.57
N MET A 122 0.79 -3.33 10.70
CA MET A 122 0.38 -4.73 10.76
C MET A 122 -0.91 -4.99 9.97
N TYR A 123 -1.93 -4.18 10.19
CA TYR A 123 -3.22 -4.28 9.50
C TYR A 123 -3.08 -4.03 7.99
N HIS A 124 -2.33 -3.01 7.61
CA HIS A 124 -2.11 -2.65 6.20
C HIS A 124 -1.43 -3.78 5.43
N HIS A 125 -0.28 -4.27 5.88
CA HIS A 125 0.46 -5.32 5.16
C HIS A 125 -0.31 -6.65 5.12
N ALA A 126 -0.96 -7.05 6.21
CA ALA A 126 -1.77 -8.26 6.23
C ALA A 126 -2.97 -8.16 5.27
N GLY A 127 -3.70 -7.05 5.33
CA GLY A 127 -4.88 -6.83 4.48
C GLY A 127 -4.53 -6.66 3.00
N ALA A 128 -3.45 -5.95 2.68
CA ALA A 128 -3.02 -5.71 1.30
C ALA A 128 -2.75 -7.00 0.52
N VAL A 129 -2.17 -8.03 1.17
CA VAL A 129 -1.96 -9.34 0.55
C VAL A 129 -3.29 -10.03 0.23
N ILE A 130 -4.26 -9.97 1.14
CA ILE A 130 -5.58 -10.59 0.97
C ILE A 130 -6.38 -9.90 -0.12
N THR A 131 -6.42 -8.56 -0.12
CA THR A 131 -7.19 -7.79 -1.11
C THR A 131 -6.58 -7.87 -2.50
N MET A 132 -5.25 -7.88 -2.62
CA MET A 132 -4.59 -8.09 -3.91
C MET A 132 -4.85 -9.49 -4.48
N TRP A 133 -4.86 -10.52 -3.62
CA TRP A 133 -5.27 -11.85 -4.06
C TRP A 133 -6.71 -11.85 -4.57
N ALA A 134 -7.64 -11.25 -3.83
CA ALA A 134 -9.04 -11.19 -4.23
C ALA A 134 -9.20 -10.49 -5.59
N GLY A 135 -8.54 -9.35 -5.80
CA GLY A 135 -8.58 -8.62 -7.06
C GLY A 135 -8.04 -9.44 -8.24
N CYS A 136 -6.91 -10.14 -8.07
CA CYS A 136 -6.35 -10.99 -9.11
C CYS A 136 -7.20 -12.25 -9.37
N TYR A 137 -7.74 -12.87 -8.32
CA TYR A 137 -8.51 -14.12 -8.42
C TYR A 137 -9.88 -13.91 -9.06
N TYR A 138 -10.57 -12.83 -8.69
CA TYR A 138 -11.90 -12.50 -9.21
C TYR A 138 -11.86 -11.66 -10.49
N ILE A 139 -10.67 -11.37 -11.01
CA ILE A 139 -10.47 -10.62 -12.26
C ILE A 139 -11.10 -9.21 -12.18
N ALA A 140 -10.90 -8.54 -11.04
CA ALA A 140 -11.54 -7.26 -10.76
C ALA A 140 -10.77 -6.12 -11.45
N VAL A 141 -11.34 -5.54 -12.50
CA VAL A 141 -10.80 -4.39 -13.25
C VAL A 141 -10.43 -3.18 -12.36
N PRO A 142 -11.17 -2.83 -11.27
CA PRO A 142 -10.89 -1.66 -10.45
C PRO A 142 -9.53 -1.73 -9.75
N ILE A 143 -8.92 -2.92 -9.70
CA ILE A 143 -7.56 -3.14 -9.19
C ILE A 143 -6.54 -2.24 -9.91
N ALA A 144 -6.79 -1.86 -11.16
CA ALA A 144 -5.92 -0.94 -11.91
C ALA A 144 -5.71 0.38 -11.18
N PHE A 145 -6.79 1.00 -10.70
CA PHE A 145 -6.74 2.28 -9.98
C PHE A 145 -6.05 2.14 -8.63
N PHE A 146 -6.26 1.02 -7.96
CA PHE A 146 -5.54 0.70 -6.72
C PHE A 146 -4.03 0.58 -6.97
N VAL A 147 -3.62 -0.18 -7.99
CA VAL A 147 -2.21 -0.38 -8.35
C VAL A 147 -1.56 0.94 -8.73
N ILE A 148 -2.20 1.75 -9.58
CA ILE A 148 -1.68 3.06 -10.01
C ILE A 148 -1.48 3.99 -8.81
N THR A 149 -2.52 4.21 -8.02
CA THR A 149 -2.46 5.17 -6.92
C THR A 149 -1.54 4.71 -5.79
N ASN A 150 -1.54 3.42 -5.45
CA ASN A 150 -0.60 2.88 -4.47
C ASN A 150 0.84 2.99 -4.96
N SER A 151 1.10 2.68 -6.23
CA SER A 151 2.45 2.77 -6.82
C SER A 151 2.97 4.21 -6.82
N ALA A 152 2.12 5.20 -7.07
CA ALA A 152 2.48 6.62 -6.96
C ALA A 152 2.89 7.00 -5.53
N ILE A 153 2.08 6.64 -4.53
CA ILE A 153 2.37 6.93 -3.14
C ILE A 153 3.57 6.14 -2.63
N HIS A 154 3.72 4.86 -3.00
CA HIS A 154 4.86 4.02 -2.61
C HIS A 154 6.17 4.52 -3.23
N THR A 155 6.16 4.97 -4.49
CA THR A 155 7.33 5.60 -5.11
C THR A 155 7.82 6.77 -4.26
N TRP A 156 6.91 7.65 -3.84
CA TRP A 156 7.26 8.79 -2.99
C TRP A 156 7.65 8.38 -1.57
N MET A 157 6.89 7.49 -0.94
CA MET A 157 7.13 7.00 0.43
C MET A 157 8.50 6.35 0.55
N TYR A 158 8.86 5.47 -0.38
CA TYR A 158 10.15 4.79 -0.36
C TYR A 158 11.31 5.73 -0.69
N ALA A 159 11.12 6.71 -1.58
CA ALA A 159 12.10 7.77 -1.77
C ALA A 159 12.33 8.57 -0.47
N PHE A 160 11.26 8.93 0.23
CA PHE A 160 11.31 9.60 1.53
C PHE A 160 12.06 8.75 2.59
N TYR A 161 11.80 7.44 2.64
CA TYR A 161 12.47 6.52 3.56
C TYR A 161 13.93 6.26 3.20
N ALA A 162 14.28 6.18 1.92
CA ALA A 162 15.67 6.08 1.47
C ALA A 162 16.48 7.30 1.91
N LEU A 163 15.95 8.52 1.69
CA LEU A 163 16.57 9.77 2.15
C LEU A 163 16.72 9.79 3.68
N THR A 164 15.67 9.39 4.40
CA THR A 164 15.69 9.30 5.87
C THR A 164 16.75 8.30 6.37
N ALA A 165 16.91 7.17 5.68
CA ALA A 165 17.93 6.16 6.00
C ALA A 165 19.35 6.64 5.69
N ALA A 166 19.52 7.51 4.68
CA ALA A 166 20.77 8.19 4.37
C ALA A 166 21.13 9.33 5.34
N GLY A 167 20.24 9.65 6.29
CA GLY A 167 20.45 10.70 7.28
C GLY A 167 19.88 12.07 6.90
N ILE A 168 19.29 12.19 5.70
CA ILE A 168 18.61 13.40 5.23
C ILE A 168 17.20 13.42 5.82
N ARG A 169 16.76 14.56 6.36
CA ARG A 169 15.40 14.72 6.91
C ARG A 169 14.56 15.59 5.97
N PRO A 170 14.00 15.04 4.88
CA PRO A 170 13.20 15.82 3.96
C PRO A 170 11.95 16.38 4.66
N PRO A 171 11.57 17.65 4.39
CA PRO A 171 10.29 18.19 4.84
C PRO A 171 9.13 17.45 4.14
N GLY A 172 7.91 17.57 4.68
CA GLY A 172 6.71 17.04 4.00
C GLY A 172 6.20 15.68 4.49
N LYS A 173 6.64 15.19 5.66
CA LYS A 173 6.07 13.97 6.27
C LYS A 173 4.53 14.05 6.43
N GLN A 174 4.02 15.24 6.79
CA GLN A 174 2.58 15.48 6.89
C GLN A 174 1.90 15.38 5.53
N LEU A 175 2.50 15.96 4.49
CA LEU A 175 1.97 15.91 3.12
C LEU A 175 1.90 14.46 2.62
N LEU A 176 2.94 13.66 2.85
CA LEU A 176 2.94 12.24 2.52
C LEU A 176 1.78 11.49 3.19
N THR A 177 1.56 11.74 4.49
CA THR A 177 0.46 11.12 5.24
C THR A 177 -0.91 11.58 4.72
N SER A 178 -1.05 12.88 4.39
CA SER A 178 -2.27 13.41 3.77
C SER A 178 -2.54 12.78 2.41
N SER A 179 -1.51 12.58 1.58
CA SER A 179 -1.64 11.94 0.28
C SER A 179 -2.03 10.46 0.38
N GLN A 180 -1.55 9.73 1.41
CA GLN A 180 -2.02 8.38 1.72
C GLN A 180 -3.52 8.36 2.07
N ILE A 181 -4.01 9.32 2.86
CA ILE A 181 -5.43 9.43 3.18
C ILE A 181 -6.25 9.71 1.92
N LEU A 182 -5.81 10.65 1.09
CA LEU A 182 -6.47 10.98 -0.18
C LEU A 182 -6.52 9.78 -1.13
N GLN A 183 -5.46 8.97 -1.19
CA GLN A 183 -5.44 7.73 -1.96
C GLN A 183 -6.57 6.79 -1.53
N PHE A 184 -6.79 6.59 -0.24
CA PHE A 184 -7.86 5.69 0.23
C PHE A 184 -9.26 6.24 -0.06
N ILE A 185 -9.45 7.56 0.09
CA ILE A 185 -10.72 8.20 -0.27
C ILE A 185 -10.99 8.02 -1.77
N PHE A 186 -9.99 8.28 -2.62
CA PHE A 186 -10.11 8.06 -4.05
C PHE A 186 -10.41 6.59 -4.39
N GLY A 187 -9.70 5.64 -3.75
CA GLY A 187 -9.92 4.21 -3.95
C GLY A 187 -11.33 3.74 -3.54
N ILE A 188 -11.88 4.26 -2.44
CA ILE A 188 -13.27 4.01 -2.04
C ILE A 188 -14.23 4.58 -3.08
N SER A 189 -14.03 5.81 -3.54
CA SER A 189 -14.85 6.43 -4.59
C SER A 189 -14.84 5.60 -5.89
N CYS A 190 -13.68 5.10 -6.32
CA CYS A 190 -13.60 4.18 -7.45
C CYS A 190 -14.42 2.90 -7.19
N CYS A 191 -14.24 2.24 -6.04
CA CYS A 191 -15.02 1.04 -5.71
C CYS A 191 -16.53 1.28 -5.78
N LEU A 192 -17.00 2.42 -5.25
CA LEU A 192 -18.42 2.79 -5.32
C LEU A 192 -18.86 3.07 -6.76
N PHE A 193 -18.05 3.78 -7.56
CA PHE A 193 -18.33 3.99 -8.98
C PHE A 193 -18.59 2.67 -9.71
N TYR A 194 -17.72 1.68 -9.54
CA TYR A 194 -17.89 0.38 -10.20
C TYR A 194 -19.08 -0.44 -9.70
N LEU A 195 -19.47 -0.29 -8.43
CA LEU A 195 -20.67 -0.94 -7.90
C LEU A 195 -21.98 -0.33 -8.43
N PHE A 196 -21.99 0.97 -8.70
CA PHE A 196 -23.19 1.71 -9.12
C PHE A 196 -23.25 1.99 -10.62
N CYS A 197 -22.17 1.76 -11.37
CA CYS A 197 -22.12 1.94 -12.82
C CYS A 197 -22.63 0.67 -13.53
N PRO A 198 -23.80 0.70 -14.21
CA PRO A 198 -24.39 -0.49 -14.80
C PRO A 198 -23.51 -1.10 -15.89
N GLY A 199 -23.15 -2.38 -15.76
CA GLY A 199 -22.39 -3.11 -16.78
C GLY A 199 -20.87 -3.00 -16.66
N CYS A 200 -20.35 -2.27 -15.66
CA CYS A 200 -18.89 -2.19 -15.43
C CYS A 200 -18.33 -3.35 -14.61
N GLU A 201 -19.17 -4.15 -13.95
CA GLU A 201 -18.74 -5.27 -13.12
C GLU A 201 -19.75 -6.42 -13.14
N ASN A 202 -19.22 -7.63 -13.04
CA ASN A 202 -19.98 -8.87 -12.85
C ASN A 202 -20.04 -9.26 -11.37
N ASP A 203 -20.98 -10.14 -10.98
CA ASP A 203 -21.17 -10.53 -9.56
C ASP A 203 -19.92 -11.11 -8.90
N ARG A 204 -19.09 -11.81 -9.69
CA ARG A 204 -17.80 -12.30 -9.25
C ARG A 204 -16.84 -11.16 -8.87
N GLN A 205 -16.77 -10.10 -9.68
CA GLN A 205 -15.88 -8.98 -9.43
C GLN A 205 -16.40 -8.10 -8.29
N LYS A 206 -17.72 -7.94 -8.15
CA LYS A 206 -18.35 -7.26 -6.99
C LYS A 206 -17.90 -7.87 -5.66
N THR A 207 -17.72 -9.20 -5.61
CA THR A 207 -17.19 -9.88 -4.42
C THR A 207 -15.81 -9.35 -4.02
N ALA A 208 -14.91 -9.13 -4.99
CA ALA A 208 -13.60 -8.54 -4.72
C ALA A 208 -13.70 -7.09 -4.24
N ILE A 209 -14.62 -6.32 -4.82
CA ILE A 209 -14.86 -4.92 -4.44
C ILE A 209 -15.35 -4.85 -2.98
N TYR A 210 -16.30 -5.70 -2.58
CA TYR A 210 -16.77 -5.75 -1.20
C TYR A 210 -15.65 -6.13 -0.22
N ILE A 211 -14.84 -7.15 -0.55
CA ILE A 211 -13.66 -7.52 0.26
C ILE A 211 -12.72 -6.32 0.42
N ASN A 212 -12.46 -5.58 -0.67
CA ASN A 212 -11.60 -4.41 -0.65
C ASN A 212 -12.20 -3.27 0.18
N LEU A 213 -13.51 -3.00 0.10
CA LEU A 213 -14.18 -2.00 0.91
C LEU A 213 -14.12 -2.33 2.40
N VAL A 214 -14.39 -3.58 2.78
CA VAL A 214 -14.27 -4.06 4.17
C VAL A 214 -12.86 -3.82 4.72
N TYR A 215 -11.84 -3.94 3.87
CA TYR A 215 -10.45 -3.63 4.24
C TYR A 215 -10.16 -2.12 4.33
N LEU A 216 -10.60 -1.35 3.33
CA LEU A 216 -10.27 0.08 3.17
C LEU A 216 -10.91 0.96 4.25
N PHE A 217 -12.14 0.69 4.67
CA PHE A 217 -12.82 1.52 5.66
C PHE A 217 -12.08 1.56 7.02
N PRO A 218 -11.72 0.42 7.65
CA PRO A 218 -10.90 0.43 8.85
C PRO A 218 -9.50 1.00 8.61
N LEU A 219 -8.89 0.74 7.45
CA LEU A 219 -7.57 1.28 7.12
C LEU A 219 -7.57 2.82 7.10
N LEU A 220 -8.57 3.42 6.46
CA LEU A 220 -8.75 4.87 6.43
C LEU A 220 -8.92 5.42 7.85
N GLY A 221 -9.73 4.76 8.68
CA GLY A 221 -9.90 5.12 10.09
C GLY A 221 -8.58 5.10 10.87
N LEU A 222 -7.73 4.09 10.66
CA LEU A 222 -6.40 4.00 11.28
C LEU A 222 -5.46 5.12 10.83
N PHE A 223 -5.47 5.48 9.54
CA PHE A 223 -4.66 6.58 9.01
C PHE A 223 -5.12 7.95 9.52
N VAL A 224 -6.43 8.19 9.56
CA VAL A 224 -7.00 9.42 10.12
C VAL A 224 -6.65 9.53 11.62
N SER A 225 -6.80 8.44 12.37
CA SER A 225 -6.41 8.38 13.78
C SER A 225 -4.93 8.68 13.97
N PHE A 226 -4.05 8.09 13.16
CA PHE A 226 -2.62 8.37 13.17
C PHE A 226 -2.31 9.85 12.87
N PHE A 227 -2.99 10.44 11.88
CA PHE A 227 -2.81 11.84 11.51
C PHE A 227 -3.22 12.79 12.63
N VAL A 228 -4.41 12.57 13.22
CA VAL A 228 -4.93 13.38 14.34
C VAL A 228 -3.99 13.33 15.53
N GLN A 229 -3.51 12.14 15.90
CA GLN A 229 -2.61 11.98 17.05
C GLN A 229 -1.25 12.64 16.80
N THR A 230 -0.68 12.44 15.60
CA THR A 230 0.69 12.88 15.29
C THR A 230 0.78 14.37 14.99
N TYR A 231 -0.18 14.94 14.25
CA TYR A 231 -0.07 16.31 13.74
C TYR A 231 -0.99 17.29 14.47
N LEU A 232 -2.25 16.91 14.74
CA LEU A 232 -3.20 17.85 15.34
C LEU A 232 -3.05 17.94 16.86
N ARG A 233 -2.96 16.79 17.55
CA ARG A 233 -2.81 16.76 19.01
C ARG A 233 -1.41 17.19 19.46
N SER A 234 -0.36 16.76 18.77
CA SER A 234 1.02 17.18 19.08
C SER A 234 1.21 18.69 18.93
N ASN A 235 0.69 19.30 17.85
CA ASN A 235 0.78 20.74 17.66
C ASN A 235 0.02 21.53 18.73
N ARG A 236 -1.14 21.03 19.19
CA ARG A 236 -1.88 21.66 20.30
C ARG A 236 -1.12 21.61 21.62
N SER A 237 -0.39 20.54 21.90
CA SER A 237 0.45 20.45 23.11
C SER A 237 1.59 21.46 23.07
N ASN A 238 2.29 21.58 21.95
CA ASN A 238 3.37 22.56 21.79
C ASN A 238 2.86 24.00 21.90
N LYS A 239 1.65 24.29 21.39
CA LYS A 239 1.04 25.62 21.44
C LYS A 239 0.48 26.01 22.81
N LYS A 240 0.30 25.05 23.74
CA LYS A 240 -0.09 25.31 25.14
C LYS A 240 1.10 25.54 26.08
N GLN A 241 2.33 25.26 25.62
CA GLN A 241 3.57 25.44 26.38
C GLN A 241 4.35 26.72 26.01
N LEU A 242 3.81 27.49 25.07
CA LEU A 242 4.25 28.84 24.67
C LEU A 242 3.23 29.84 25.22
#